data_AF-A0A349BQX3-F1
#
_entry.id   AF-A0A349BQX3-F1
#
_cell.length_a   1.000
_cell.length_b   1.000
_cell.length_c   1.000
_cell.angle_alpha   90.00
_cell.angle_beta   90.00
_cell.angle_gamma   90.00
#
_symmetry.space_group_name_H-M   'P 1'
#
loop_
_entity.id
_entity.type
_entity.pdbx_description
1 polymer ?
#
loop_
_entity_poly.entity_id
_entity_poly.type
_entity_poly.pdbx_seq_one_letter_code
_entity_poly.pdbx_strand_id
1 'polypeptide(L)' 'CIEHKRGIEDIGILELKKFSDKFEKDLYENITPEKGINMRKATGGTARETTLKRIKEIEGSPA' A
#
# COMPACT_ATOMS: atom_id res chain seq x y z
N CYS A 1 0.71 -16.64 8.01
CA CYS A 1 0.73 -16.91 6.55
C CYS A 1 1.97 -17.66 6.10
N ILE A 2 3.18 -17.20 6.46
CA ILE A 2 4.46 -17.78 6.02
C ILE A 2 4.56 -19.29 6.33
N GLU A 3 4.22 -19.70 7.56
CA GLU A 3 4.20 -21.11 7.98
C GLU A 3 3.25 -21.98 7.12
N HIS A 4 2.20 -21.36 6.57
CA HIS A 4 1.22 -22.00 5.69
C HIS A 4 1.48 -21.75 4.20
N LYS A 5 2.64 -21.13 3.84
CA LYS A 5 3.02 -20.78 2.47
C LYS A 5 1.94 -19.97 1.70
N ARG A 6 1.27 -19.07 2.41
CA ARG A 6 0.20 -18.20 1.88
C ARG A 6 0.63 -16.73 1.94
N GLY A 7 0.11 -15.92 1.02
CA GLY A 7 0.14 -14.47 1.10
C GLY A 7 -0.68 -13.95 2.28
N ILE A 8 -0.51 -12.67 2.60
CA ILE A 8 -1.35 -12.00 3.62
C ILE A 8 -2.76 -11.76 3.10
N GLU A 9 -2.88 -11.55 1.79
CA GLU A 9 -4.10 -11.42 1.02
C GLU A 9 -4.94 -12.70 0.99
N ASP A 10 -4.31 -13.85 1.21
CA ASP A 10 -5.01 -15.13 1.20
C ASP A 10 -5.72 -15.42 2.52
N ILE A 11 -5.38 -14.73 3.62
CA ILE A 11 -5.95 -15.01 4.94
C ILE A 11 -7.43 -14.64 4.96
N GLY A 12 -8.28 -15.52 5.50
CA GLY A 12 -9.71 -15.24 5.63
C GLY A 12 -10.03 -14.23 6.73
N ILE A 13 -11.12 -13.47 6.58
CA ILE A 13 -11.47 -12.40 7.52
C ILE A 13 -11.72 -12.91 8.95
N LEU A 14 -12.30 -14.11 9.09
CA LEU A 14 -12.51 -14.74 10.39
C LEU A 14 -11.21 -15.13 11.08
N GLU A 15 -10.16 -15.46 10.31
CA GLU A 15 -8.84 -15.76 10.84
C GLU A 15 -8.15 -14.47 11.29
N LEU A 16 -8.25 -13.39 10.50
CA LEU A 16 -7.75 -12.07 10.88
C LEU A 16 -8.44 -11.54 12.15
N LYS A 17 -9.76 -11.72 12.29
CA LYS A 17 -10.51 -11.30 13.48
C LYS A 17 -10.07 -12.00 14.78
N LYS A 18 -9.40 -13.16 14.71
CA LYS A 18 -8.76 -13.76 15.89
C LYS A 18 -7.63 -12.92 16.47
N PHE A 19 -7.01 -12.05 15.66
CA PHE A 19 -5.98 -11.11 16.11
C PHE A 19 -6.57 -9.78 16.57
N SER A 20 -7.59 -9.28 15.87
CA SER A 20 -8.30 -8.06 16.24
C SER A 20 -9.67 -7.95 15.56
N ASP A 21 -10.69 -7.57 16.31
CA ASP A 21 -12.03 -7.31 15.76
C ASP A 21 -12.09 -6.11 14.78
N LYS A 22 -11.00 -5.32 14.71
CA LYS A 22 -10.89 -4.17 13.79
C LYS A 22 -10.60 -4.58 12.34
N PHE A 23 -10.23 -5.82 12.08
CA PHE A 23 -10.01 -6.28 10.72
C PHE A 23 -11.33 -6.43 9.97
N GLU A 24 -11.49 -5.66 8.89
CA GLU A 24 -12.68 -5.68 8.05
C GLU A 24 -12.33 -6.00 6.59
N LYS A 25 -13.36 -6.23 5.76
CA LYS A 25 -13.18 -6.66 4.35
C LYS A 25 -12.53 -5.61 3.46
N ASP A 26 -12.53 -4.35 3.87
CA ASP A 26 -11.84 -3.24 3.18
C ASP A 26 -10.31 -3.45 3.15
N LEU A 27 -9.76 -4.25 4.06
CA LEU A 27 -8.34 -4.60 4.06
C LEU A 27 -7.89 -5.21 2.72
N TYR A 28 -8.66 -6.14 2.14
CA TYR A 28 -8.27 -6.83 0.90
C TYR A 28 -8.13 -5.89 -0.28
N GLU A 29 -8.88 -4.79 -0.26
CA GLU A 29 -8.71 -3.76 -1.27
C GLU A 29 -7.41 -3.00 -1.07
N ASN A 30 -6.87 -2.90 0.14
CA ASN A 30 -5.79 -2.00 0.53
C ASN A 30 -4.39 -2.63 0.69
N ILE A 31 -4.31 -3.96 0.80
CA ILE A 31 -3.05 -4.70 1.01
C ILE A 31 -2.31 -5.07 -0.29
N THR A 32 -2.42 -4.23 -1.33
CA THR A 32 -1.67 -4.43 -2.57
C THR A 32 -0.37 -3.62 -2.57
N PRO A 33 0.69 -4.09 -3.27
CA PRO A 33 1.93 -3.32 -3.41
C PRO A 33 1.71 -1.91 -3.97
N GLU A 34 0.83 -1.78 -4.96
CA GLU A 34 0.52 -0.50 -5.60
C GLU A 34 -0.10 0.50 -4.61
N LYS A 35 -1.08 0.08 -3.81
CA LYS A 35 -1.65 0.94 -2.78
C LYS A 35 -0.63 1.27 -1.69
N GLY A 36 0.20 0.30 -1.31
CA GLY A 36 1.34 0.49 -0.40
C GLY A 36 2.27 1.63 -0.83
N ILE A 37 2.62 1.66 -2.12
CA ILE A 37 3.45 2.71 -2.72
C ILE A 37 2.70 4.05 -2.78
N ASN A 38 1.46 4.03 -3.28
CA ASN A 38 0.67 5.24 -3.47
C ASN A 38 0.25 5.93 -2.17
N MET A 39 0.29 5.24 -1.03
CA MET A 39 0.10 5.86 0.30
C MET A 39 1.28 6.71 0.76
N ARG A 40 2.48 6.56 0.16
CA ARG A 40 3.70 7.31 0.55
C ARG A 40 3.72 8.69 -0.11
N LYS A 41 2.76 9.54 0.27
CA LYS A 41 2.52 10.88 -0.30
C LYS A 41 3.29 12.02 0.35
N ALA A 42 3.99 11.75 1.46
CA ALA A 42 4.86 12.75 2.08
C ALA A 42 5.92 13.26 1.10
N THR A 43 6.48 14.45 1.36
CA THR A 43 7.57 15.01 0.56
C THR A 43 8.72 14.02 0.46
N GLY A 44 9.15 13.71 -0.78
CA GLY A 44 10.18 12.70 -1.05
C GLY A 44 9.71 11.25 -0.97
N GLY A 45 8.41 11.01 -0.77
CA GLY A 45 7.81 9.67 -0.78
C GLY A 45 7.69 9.06 -2.18
N THR A 46 7.33 7.78 -2.21
CA THR A 46 7.30 6.95 -3.43
C THR A 46 5.95 6.93 -4.15
N ALA A 47 4.95 7.68 -3.68
CA ALA A 47 3.70 7.79 -4.39
C ALA A 47 3.93 8.29 -5.83
N ARG A 48 3.13 7.81 -6.78
CA ARG A 48 3.24 8.19 -8.19
C ARG A 48 3.23 9.70 -8.38
N GLU A 49 2.35 10.41 -7.67
CA GLU A 49 2.25 11.87 -7.73
C GLU A 49 3.55 12.57 -7.30
N THR A 50 4.15 12.12 -6.19
CA THR A 50 5.40 12.68 -5.65
C THR A 50 6.57 12.38 -6.58
N THR A 51 6.60 11.18 -7.14
CA THR A 51 7.65 10.76 -8.08
C THR A 51 7.58 11.56 -9.39
N LEU A 52 6.38 11.72 -9.96
CA LEU A 52 6.18 12.53 -11.16
C LEU A 52 6.51 14.01 -10.93
N LYS A 53 6.12 14.56 -9.77
CA LYS A 53 6.54 15.92 -9.38
C LYS A 53 8.07 16.03 -9.35
N ARG A 54 8.75 15.05 -8.74
CA ARG A 54 10.20 15.05 -8.64
C ARG A 54 10.90 14.94 -10.00
N ILE A 55 10.35 14.13 -10.91
CA ILE A 55 10.84 14.03 -12.29
C ILE A 55 10.75 15.40 -12.98
N LYS A 56 9.59 16.07 -12.92
CA LYS A 56 9.41 17.42 -13.51
C LYS A 56 10.42 18.44 -12.98
N GLU A 57 10.65 18.44 -11.65
CA GLU A 57 11.63 19.31 -11.00
C GLU A 57 13.06 19.08 -11.52
N ILE A 58 13.45 17.81 -11.71
CA ILE A 58 14.78 17.42 -12.22
C ILE A 58 14.93 17.77 -13.69
N GLU A 59 13.88 17.57 -14.49
CA GLU A 59 13.86 17.87 -15.92
C GLU A 59 13.79 19.37 -16.23
N GLY A 60 13.63 20.23 -15.21
CA GLY A 60 13.54 21.68 -15.39
C GLY A 60 12.25 22.16 -16.05
N SER A 61 11.21 21.32 -16.08
CA SER A 61 9.90 21.72 -16.60
C SER A 61 9.18 22.60 -15.55
N PRO A 62 8.64 23.78 -15.93
CA PRO A 62 7.90 24.62 -14.99
C PRO A 62 6.68 23.88 -14.44
N ALA A 63 6.45 24.03 -13.13
CA ALA A 63 5.42 23.34 -12.36
C ALA A 63 4.00 23.78 -12.74
#